data_AF-A0A5E7FUZ4-F1
#
_entry.id   AF-A0A5E7FUZ4-F1
#
_cell.length_a   1.000
_cell.length_b   1.000
_cell.length_c   1.000
_cell.angle_alpha   90.00
_cell.angle_beta   90.00
_cell.angle_gamma   90.00
#
_symmetry.space_group_name_H-M   'P 1'
#
loop_
_entity.id
_entity.type
_entity.pdbx_description
1 polymer ?
#
loop_
_entity_poly.entity_id
_entity_poly.type
_entity_poly.pdbx_seq_one_letter_code
_entity_poly.pdbx_strand_id
1 'polypeptide(L)'
;MTSDITHGQGDDHYYVGGYSAEDDPYVYPNGVLINLLNIQDTASLGEAETDFASVRIIQLQESPIEGDYSLQHLKAIHKFIFQDIYPWAGECRKVGIAKNETIFLPHEEIEAEFQVMWQRLSQTIFLADLKWDLQGFARETGIALGCINHIHPFREGNGRTQREYLDSLARRAGFLLEWGGVSKLAMKNACVEAETDPECKALAKLIRLSAKKI
;
A
#
# COMPACT_ATOMS: atom_id res chain seq x y z
N MET A 1 9.09 -10.90 43.56
CA MET A 1 8.22 -11.67 42.65
C MET A 1 8.30 -11.00 41.30
N THR A 2 9.26 -11.44 40.49
CA THR A 2 9.54 -10.96 39.14
C THR A 2 8.71 -11.81 38.19
N SER A 3 7.66 -11.24 37.60
CA SER A 3 6.89 -11.91 36.56
C SER A 3 7.58 -11.67 35.22
N ASP A 4 8.19 -12.72 34.69
CA ASP A 4 8.64 -12.84 33.32
C ASP A 4 7.46 -12.59 32.36
N ILE A 5 7.54 -11.49 31.61
CA ILE A 5 6.70 -11.27 30.43
C ILE A 5 7.46 -11.87 29.25
N THR A 6 7.02 -13.07 28.89
CA THR A 6 7.39 -13.76 27.66
C THR A 6 7.05 -12.85 26.47
N HIS A 7 8.10 -12.37 25.78
CA HIS A 7 7.98 -11.63 24.54
C HIS A 7 7.50 -12.60 23.44
N GLY A 8 6.19 -12.54 23.14
CA GLY A 8 5.65 -13.09 21.91
C GLY A 8 6.24 -12.34 20.73
N GLN A 9 6.94 -13.06 19.85
CA GLN A 9 7.42 -12.52 18.58
C GLN A 9 6.24 -12.27 17.65
N GLY A 10 6.11 -11.02 17.18
CA GLY A 10 5.36 -10.68 15.97
C GLY A 10 4.12 -9.81 16.21
N ASP A 11 4.33 -8.58 16.65
CA ASP A 11 3.38 -7.50 16.38
C ASP A 11 4.16 -6.23 16.02
N ASP A 12 4.34 -6.01 14.71
CA ASP A 12 4.90 -4.79 14.14
C ASP A 12 3.84 -3.67 14.30
N HIS A 13 3.72 -3.08 15.50
CA HIS A 13 2.70 -2.08 15.77
C HIS A 13 2.94 -0.76 15.00
N TYR A 14 1.85 -0.21 14.44
CA TYR A 14 1.83 1.02 13.63
C TYR A 14 1.69 2.29 14.48
N TYR A 15 2.66 2.64 15.33
CA TYR A 15 2.56 3.87 16.13
C TYR A 15 3.84 4.70 16.11
N VAL A 16 3.70 6.00 15.85
CA VAL A 16 4.77 7.01 15.97
C VAL A 16 4.75 7.56 17.40
N GLY A 17 5.90 8.01 17.91
CA GLY A 17 5.96 8.72 19.18
C GLY A 17 4.96 9.88 19.25
N GLY A 18 4.08 9.87 20.25
CA GLY A 18 2.97 10.83 20.38
C GLY A 18 1.61 10.31 19.92
N TYR A 19 1.56 9.13 19.29
CA TYR A 19 0.33 8.41 18.99
C TYR A 19 0.34 7.08 19.75
N SER A 20 -0.75 6.77 20.43
CA SER A 20 -0.95 5.52 21.15
C SER A 20 -2.16 4.77 20.59
N ALA A 21 -2.27 3.47 20.86
CA ALA A 21 -3.50 2.73 20.56
C ALA A 21 -4.73 3.32 21.29
N GLU A 22 -4.54 4.03 22.40
CA GLU A 22 -5.62 4.69 23.14
C GLU A 22 -6.15 5.93 22.41
N ASP A 23 -5.29 6.58 21.60
CA ASP A 23 -5.62 7.78 20.82
C ASP A 23 -5.91 7.48 19.34
N ASP A 24 -5.80 6.21 18.92
CA ASP A 24 -6.05 5.79 17.54
C ASP A 24 -7.57 5.55 17.33
N PRO A 25 -8.27 6.40 16.54
CA PRO A 25 -9.72 6.26 16.34
C PRO A 25 -10.10 5.05 15.49
N TYR A 26 -9.11 4.31 14.95
CA TYR A 26 -9.32 3.14 14.11
C TYR A 26 -9.28 1.83 14.90
N VAL A 27 -9.01 1.84 16.21
CA VAL A 27 -8.95 0.63 17.04
C VAL A 27 -9.99 0.63 18.16
N TYR A 28 -10.41 -0.56 18.56
CA TYR A 28 -11.10 -0.80 19.82
C TYR A 28 -10.13 -0.57 21.00
N PRO A 29 -10.63 -0.43 22.25
CA PRO A 29 -9.77 -0.26 23.43
C PRO A 29 -8.76 -1.39 23.65
N ASN A 30 -8.98 -2.58 23.06
CA ASN A 30 -8.05 -3.70 23.11
C ASN A 30 -6.98 -3.67 22.00
N GLY A 31 -6.93 -2.61 21.19
CA GLY A 31 -5.96 -2.41 20.11
C GLY A 31 -6.33 -3.06 18.77
N VAL A 32 -7.43 -3.81 18.69
CA VAL A 32 -7.88 -4.45 17.43
C VAL A 32 -8.56 -3.41 16.55
N LEU A 33 -8.26 -3.40 15.24
CA LEU A 33 -8.88 -2.48 14.30
C LEU A 33 -10.41 -2.64 14.27
N ILE A 34 -11.12 -1.52 14.35
CA ILE A 34 -12.58 -1.46 14.23
C ILE A 34 -12.97 -2.01 12.86
N ASN A 35 -13.85 -3.01 12.86
CA ASN A 35 -14.25 -3.73 11.66
C ASN A 35 -15.77 -4.02 11.65
N LEU A 36 -16.31 -4.24 10.45
CA LEU A 36 -17.75 -4.49 10.21
C LEU A 36 -18.20 -5.89 10.68
N LEU A 37 -17.24 -6.79 10.95
CA LEU A 37 -17.48 -8.16 11.38
C LEU A 37 -17.56 -8.29 12.91
N ASN A 38 -17.32 -7.20 13.65
CA ASN A 38 -17.23 -7.17 15.11
C ASN A 38 -16.20 -8.14 15.71
N ILE A 39 -15.14 -8.44 14.96
CA ILE A 39 -14.04 -9.30 15.43
C ILE A 39 -13.17 -8.49 16.42
N GLN A 40 -12.86 -9.07 17.57
CA GLN A 40 -12.06 -8.45 18.63
C GLN A 40 -10.72 -9.15 18.90
N ASP A 41 -10.27 -9.97 17.95
CA ASP A 41 -9.00 -10.68 17.99
C ASP A 41 -8.19 -10.39 16.72
N THR A 42 -6.93 -9.97 16.87
CA THR A 42 -6.08 -9.54 15.74
C THR A 42 -5.83 -10.67 14.74
N ALA A 43 -5.58 -11.90 15.22
CA ALA A 43 -5.31 -13.04 14.35
C ALA A 43 -6.55 -13.39 13.50
N SER A 44 -7.70 -13.52 14.15
CA SER A 44 -8.98 -13.78 13.49
C SER A 44 -9.36 -12.66 12.51
N LEU A 45 -9.06 -11.40 12.84
CA LEU A 45 -9.30 -10.28 11.94
C LEU A 45 -8.37 -10.35 10.72
N GLY A 46 -7.10 -10.71 10.91
CA GLY A 46 -6.13 -10.87 9.81
C GLY A 46 -6.52 -11.99 8.84
N GLU A 47 -7.03 -13.11 9.35
CA GLU A 47 -7.58 -14.20 8.52
C GLU A 47 -8.78 -13.73 7.71
N ALA A 48 -9.79 -13.14 8.37
CA ALA A 48 -10.97 -12.61 7.69
C ALA A 48 -10.60 -11.52 6.66
N GLU A 49 -9.74 -10.57 7.01
CA GLU A 49 -9.28 -9.53 6.09
C GLU A 49 -8.61 -10.13 4.85
N THR A 50 -7.78 -11.16 5.03
CA THR A 50 -7.12 -11.85 3.92
C THR A 50 -8.12 -12.52 2.98
N ASP A 51 -9.09 -13.24 3.53
CA ASP A 51 -10.10 -13.96 2.75
C ASP A 51 -10.98 -13.01 1.93
N PHE A 52 -11.54 -11.99 2.58
CA PHE A 52 -12.40 -11.01 1.91
C PHE A 52 -11.62 -10.19 0.87
N ALA A 53 -10.42 -9.69 1.22
CA ALA A 53 -9.61 -8.91 0.29
C ALA A 53 -9.20 -9.73 -0.94
N SER A 54 -8.92 -11.03 -0.79
CA SER A 54 -8.53 -11.89 -1.91
C SER A 54 -9.64 -12.03 -2.95
N VAL A 55 -10.90 -12.17 -2.51
CA VAL A 55 -12.07 -12.20 -3.41
C VAL A 55 -12.20 -10.89 -4.17
N ARG A 56 -12.05 -9.75 -3.48
CA ARG A 56 -12.15 -8.43 -4.11
C ARG A 56 -11.00 -8.15 -5.08
N ILE A 57 -9.79 -8.59 -4.77
CA ILE A 57 -8.65 -8.46 -5.67
C ILE A 57 -8.88 -9.26 -6.97
N ILE A 58 -9.39 -10.49 -6.89
CA ILE A 58 -9.73 -11.28 -8.09
C ILE A 58 -10.76 -10.53 -8.95
N GLN A 59 -11.81 -9.96 -8.33
CA GLN A 59 -12.81 -9.15 -9.02
C GLN A 59 -12.21 -7.91 -9.70
N LEU A 60 -11.25 -7.23 -9.06
CA LEU A 60 -10.54 -6.09 -9.66
C LEU A 60 -9.66 -6.50 -10.84
N GLN A 61 -9.03 -7.68 -10.78
CA GLN A 61 -8.19 -8.17 -11.87
C GLN A 61 -8.99 -8.55 -13.11
N GLU A 62 -10.24 -9.00 -12.92
CA GLU A 62 -11.20 -9.27 -14.01
C GLU A 62 -11.84 -7.98 -14.55
N SER A 63 -12.25 -7.08 -13.66
CA SER A 63 -12.91 -5.81 -13.99
C SER A 63 -12.29 -4.67 -13.18
N PRO A 64 -11.18 -4.08 -13.66
CA PRO A 64 -10.52 -3.00 -12.95
C PRO A 64 -11.44 -1.79 -12.77
N ILE A 65 -11.26 -1.08 -11.66
CA ILE A 65 -11.86 0.25 -11.50
C ILE A 65 -11.13 1.18 -12.47
N GLU A 66 -11.89 1.79 -13.38
CA GLU A 66 -11.35 2.83 -14.24
C GLU A 66 -11.29 4.16 -13.47
N GLY A 67 -10.24 4.92 -13.72
CA GLY A 67 -10.04 6.22 -13.08
C GLY A 67 -8.91 7.00 -13.73
N ASP A 68 -8.70 8.22 -13.22
CA ASP A 68 -7.70 9.18 -13.68
C ASP A 68 -6.36 9.07 -12.92
N TYR A 69 -6.18 7.97 -12.18
CA TYR A 69 -5.02 7.73 -11.31
C TYR A 69 -4.87 8.74 -10.16
N SER A 70 -5.86 9.59 -9.91
CA SER A 70 -5.86 10.51 -8.77
C SER A 70 -5.92 9.77 -7.42
N LEU A 71 -5.78 10.52 -6.33
CA LEU A 71 -6.00 9.98 -4.99
C LEU A 71 -7.41 9.42 -4.84
N GLN A 72 -8.40 9.99 -5.55
CA GLN A 72 -9.76 9.48 -5.53
C GLN A 72 -9.86 8.09 -6.20
N HIS A 73 -9.10 7.86 -7.27
CA HIS A 73 -8.98 6.53 -7.87
C HIS A 73 -8.34 5.53 -6.90
N LEU A 74 -7.23 5.90 -6.24
CA LEU A 74 -6.60 5.04 -5.23
C LEU A 74 -7.55 4.70 -4.07
N LYS A 75 -8.29 5.70 -3.58
CA LYS A 75 -9.32 5.53 -2.54
C LYS A 75 -10.44 4.60 -3.00
N ALA A 76 -10.85 4.65 -4.28
CA ALA A 76 -11.84 3.76 -4.83
C ALA A 76 -11.36 2.30 -4.86
N ILE A 77 -10.10 2.06 -5.24
CA ILE A 77 -9.46 0.74 -5.17
C ILE A 77 -9.45 0.23 -3.72
N HIS A 78 -8.97 1.06 -2.78
CA HIS A 78 -8.92 0.67 -1.38
C HIS A 78 -10.32 0.37 -0.83
N LYS A 79 -11.30 1.22 -1.14
CA LYS A 79 -12.70 0.99 -0.76
C LYS A 79 -13.16 -0.36 -1.27
N PHE A 80 -12.96 -0.66 -2.55
CA PHE A 80 -13.43 -1.90 -3.14
C PHE A 80 -12.80 -3.14 -2.49
N ILE A 81 -11.49 -3.10 -2.19
CA ILE A 81 -10.79 -4.21 -1.55
C ILE A 81 -11.28 -4.46 -0.11
N PHE A 82 -11.56 -3.39 0.65
CA PHE A 82 -11.78 -3.47 2.09
C PHE A 82 -13.20 -3.12 2.57
N GLN A 83 -14.15 -2.85 1.65
CA GLN A 83 -15.53 -2.41 1.97
C GLN A 83 -16.30 -3.36 2.88
N ASP A 84 -15.95 -4.65 2.89
CA ASP A 84 -16.61 -5.66 3.72
C ASP A 84 -15.97 -5.82 5.11
N ILE A 85 -14.79 -5.21 5.32
CA ILE A 85 -14.00 -5.36 6.55
C ILE A 85 -13.97 -4.07 7.35
N TYR A 86 -13.63 -2.94 6.72
CA TYR A 86 -13.38 -1.70 7.44
C TYR A 86 -14.45 -0.64 7.16
N PRO A 87 -15.05 -0.02 8.19
CA PRO A 87 -16.00 1.08 7.99
C PRO A 87 -15.35 2.31 7.33
N TRP A 88 -14.03 2.46 7.48
CA TRP A 88 -13.22 3.53 6.91
C TRP A 88 -12.60 3.18 5.54
N ALA A 89 -13.03 2.09 4.90
CA ALA A 89 -12.49 1.67 3.61
C ALA A 89 -12.62 2.78 2.54
N GLY A 90 -11.46 3.24 2.04
CA GLY A 90 -11.37 4.32 1.05
C GLY A 90 -11.15 5.70 1.66
N GLU A 91 -10.97 5.80 2.97
CA GLU A 91 -10.60 7.04 3.66
C GLU A 91 -9.11 7.08 3.96
N CYS A 92 -8.48 8.23 3.70
CA CYS A 92 -7.10 8.44 4.15
C CYS A 92 -7.03 8.41 5.67
N ARG A 93 -5.90 7.94 6.21
CA ARG A 93 -5.65 7.94 7.65
C ARG A 93 -5.64 9.38 8.19
N LYS A 94 -6.01 9.51 9.47
CA LYS A 94 -6.01 10.78 10.23
C LYS A 94 -5.06 10.74 11.43
N VAL A 95 -4.06 9.85 11.36
CA VAL A 95 -3.07 9.63 12.42
C VAL A 95 -1.68 9.42 11.81
N GLY A 96 -0.65 9.76 12.58
CA GLY A 96 0.73 9.40 12.25
C GLY A 96 0.94 7.90 12.44
N ILE A 97 1.63 7.25 11.50
CA ILE A 97 1.95 5.82 11.57
C ILE A 97 3.43 5.59 11.24
N ALA A 98 4.01 4.57 11.89
CA ALA A 98 5.34 4.06 11.58
C ALA A 98 5.26 2.56 11.33
N LYS A 99 6.26 2.00 10.69
CA LYS A 99 6.45 0.55 10.63
C LYS A 99 7.92 0.24 10.84
N ASN A 100 8.21 -0.48 11.92
CA ASN A 100 9.59 -0.62 12.42
C ASN A 100 10.20 0.78 12.67
N GLU A 101 11.34 1.08 12.05
CA GLU A 101 12.03 2.37 12.16
C GLU A 101 11.56 3.40 11.12
N THR A 102 10.70 3.02 10.18
CA THR A 102 10.23 3.90 9.10
C THR A 102 8.98 4.65 9.55
N ILE A 103 9.09 5.98 9.68
CA ILE A 103 7.96 6.88 9.89
C ILE A 103 7.42 7.28 8.52
N PHE A 104 6.12 7.12 8.30
CA PHE A 104 5.47 7.54 7.05
C PHE A 104 5.10 9.03 7.09
N LEU A 105 4.75 9.58 5.92
CA LEU A 105 4.40 10.99 5.75
C LEU A 105 3.38 11.48 6.80
N PRO A 106 3.46 12.73 7.31
CA PRO A 106 2.37 13.31 8.10
C PRO A 106 1.03 13.22 7.37
N HIS A 107 -0.05 12.87 8.08
CA HIS A 107 -1.30 12.52 7.41
C HIS A 107 -1.97 13.73 6.72
N GLU A 108 -1.66 14.93 7.20
CA GLU A 108 -2.09 16.21 6.67
C GLU A 108 -1.47 16.51 5.30
N GLU A 109 -0.34 15.89 4.98
CA GLU A 109 0.41 16.10 3.74
C GLU A 109 0.05 15.09 2.64
N ILE A 110 -0.78 14.07 2.94
CA ILE A 110 -1.12 12.97 2.02
C ILE A 110 -1.65 13.50 0.67
N GLU A 111 -2.59 14.45 0.68
CA GLU A 111 -3.19 14.97 -0.55
C GLU A 111 -2.17 15.75 -1.40
N ALA A 112 -1.35 16.58 -0.74
CA ALA A 112 -0.34 17.41 -1.41
C ALA A 112 0.75 16.54 -2.05
N GLU A 113 1.29 15.58 -1.31
CA GLU A 113 2.37 14.71 -1.81
C GLU A 113 1.86 13.74 -2.89
N PHE A 114 0.63 13.23 -2.75
CA PHE A 114 0.02 12.43 -3.81
C PHE A 114 -0.15 13.24 -5.10
N GLN A 115 -0.51 14.53 -5.00
CA GLN A 115 -0.64 15.40 -6.16
C GLN A 115 0.70 15.60 -6.89
N VAL A 116 1.82 15.68 -6.17
CA VAL A 116 3.17 15.76 -6.76
C VAL A 116 3.48 14.49 -7.55
N MET A 117 3.24 13.31 -6.97
CA MET A 117 3.42 12.03 -7.65
C MET A 117 2.51 11.94 -8.89
N TRP A 118 1.25 12.34 -8.78
CA TRP A 118 0.29 12.33 -9.88
C TRP A 118 0.73 13.23 -11.04
N GLN A 119 1.20 14.44 -10.74
CA GLN A 119 1.74 15.36 -11.76
C GLN A 119 2.94 14.75 -12.49
N ARG A 120 3.83 14.03 -11.78
CA ARG A 120 4.93 13.29 -12.41
C ARG A 120 4.42 12.20 -13.35
N LEU A 121 3.49 11.36 -12.90
CA LEU A 121 2.88 10.31 -13.74
C LEU A 121 2.21 10.90 -14.99
N SER A 122 1.59 12.08 -14.88
CA SER A 122 0.96 12.74 -16.03
C SER A 122 1.95 13.11 -17.15
N GLN A 123 3.23 13.33 -16.83
CA GLN A 123 4.28 13.62 -17.83
C GLN A 123 4.57 12.43 -18.76
N THR A 124 4.23 11.22 -18.32
CA THR A 124 4.38 9.98 -19.10
C THR A 124 3.03 9.46 -19.63
N ILE A 125 2.01 10.33 -19.67
CA ILE A 125 0.64 9.96 -20.04
C ILE A 125 0.17 8.75 -19.19
N PHE A 126 0.55 8.76 -17.91
CA PHE A 126 0.37 7.66 -16.98
C PHE A 126 1.00 6.37 -17.51
N LEU A 127 2.31 6.40 -17.76
CA LEU A 127 3.16 5.34 -18.31
C LEU A 127 2.80 4.85 -19.73
N ALA A 128 1.80 5.43 -20.40
CA ALA A 128 1.37 4.96 -21.72
C ALA A 128 2.37 5.31 -22.84
N ASP A 129 3.19 6.34 -22.67
CA ASP A 129 4.27 6.68 -23.61
C ASP A 129 5.48 5.72 -23.49
N LEU A 130 5.58 4.98 -22.39
CA LEU A 130 6.58 3.92 -22.13
C LEU A 130 6.12 2.55 -22.63
N LYS A 131 5.16 2.50 -23.57
CA LYS A 131 4.60 1.26 -24.06
C LYS A 131 5.68 0.32 -24.60
N TRP A 132 5.75 -0.86 -24.00
CA TRP A 132 6.75 -1.90 -24.29
C TRP A 132 8.22 -1.54 -24.00
N ASP A 133 8.50 -0.35 -23.45
CA ASP A 133 9.81 0.00 -22.90
C ASP A 133 9.91 -0.50 -21.47
N LEU A 134 10.44 -1.72 -21.31
CA LEU A 134 10.59 -2.35 -20.00
C LEU A 134 11.48 -1.54 -19.04
N GLN A 135 12.51 -0.86 -19.56
CA GLN A 135 13.46 -0.13 -18.69
C GLN A 135 12.85 1.18 -18.20
N GLY A 136 12.27 1.97 -19.10
CA GLY A 136 11.55 3.19 -18.74
C GLY A 136 10.36 2.88 -17.83
N PHE A 137 9.54 1.89 -18.19
CA PHE A 137 8.41 1.43 -17.38
C PHE A 137 8.85 1.04 -15.97
N ALA A 138 9.88 0.20 -15.84
CA ALA A 138 10.35 -0.26 -14.54
C ALA A 138 10.87 0.89 -13.67
N ARG A 139 11.59 1.85 -14.27
CA ARG A 139 12.08 3.03 -13.55
C ARG A 139 10.94 3.90 -13.03
N GLU A 140 10.01 4.34 -13.88
CA GLU A 140 8.93 5.24 -13.45
C GLU A 140 7.93 4.54 -12.51
N THR A 141 7.65 3.25 -12.72
CA THR A 141 6.82 2.46 -11.79
C THR A 141 7.51 2.26 -10.45
N GLY A 142 8.83 2.04 -10.43
CA GLY A 142 9.60 1.93 -9.20
C GLY A 142 9.54 3.21 -8.37
N ILE A 143 9.64 4.37 -9.04
CA ILE A 143 9.50 5.68 -8.39
C ILE A 143 8.07 5.90 -7.89
N ALA A 144 7.06 5.58 -8.70
CA ALA A 144 5.66 5.67 -8.27
C ALA A 144 5.38 4.78 -7.04
N LEU A 145 5.92 3.56 -7.00
CA LEU A 145 5.84 2.66 -5.84
C LEU A 145 6.54 3.25 -4.61
N GLY A 146 7.72 3.85 -4.78
CA GLY A 146 8.43 4.54 -3.70
C GLY A 146 7.60 5.68 -3.11
N CYS A 147 7.09 6.58 -3.97
CA CYS A 147 6.25 7.70 -3.55
C CYS A 147 4.99 7.23 -2.80
N ILE A 148 4.21 6.31 -3.37
CA ILE A 148 2.98 5.85 -2.73
C ILE A 148 3.24 5.04 -1.44
N ASN A 149 4.39 4.37 -1.34
CA ASN A 149 4.82 3.69 -0.12
C ASN A 149 5.18 4.68 0.99
N HIS A 150 5.88 5.76 0.64
CA HIS A 150 6.21 6.85 1.55
C HIS A 150 4.96 7.60 2.05
N ILE A 151 4.03 7.94 1.14
CA ILE A 151 2.75 8.58 1.47
C ILE A 151 1.93 7.71 2.44
N HIS A 152 1.88 6.39 2.18
CA HIS A 152 1.18 5.40 2.99
C HIS A 152 -0.24 5.86 3.40
N PRO A 153 -1.13 6.13 2.42
CA PRO A 153 -2.31 6.98 2.64
C PRO A 153 -3.39 6.39 3.55
N PHE A 154 -3.41 5.07 3.77
CA PHE A 154 -4.46 4.39 4.53
C PHE A 154 -3.97 3.88 5.89
N ARG A 155 -4.90 3.57 6.80
CA ARG A 155 -4.55 3.03 8.13
C ARG A 155 -4.03 1.59 8.08
N GLU A 156 -4.60 0.77 7.20
CA GLU A 156 -4.14 -0.59 6.87
C GLU A 156 -4.52 -0.88 5.40
N GLY A 157 -3.91 -1.87 4.77
CA GLY A 157 -4.26 -2.27 3.39
C GLY A 157 -3.49 -1.55 2.28
N ASN A 158 -2.50 -0.72 2.64
CA ASN A 158 -1.68 0.06 1.70
C ASN A 158 -1.03 -0.82 0.62
N GLY A 159 -0.28 -1.84 1.01
CA GLY A 159 0.45 -2.68 0.04
C GLY A 159 -0.44 -3.42 -0.96
N ARG A 160 -1.65 -3.84 -0.55
CA ARG A 160 -2.63 -4.48 -1.45
C ARG A 160 -3.19 -3.47 -2.45
N THR A 161 -3.58 -2.30 -1.96
CA THR A 161 -4.08 -1.21 -2.81
C THR A 161 -3.03 -0.72 -3.81
N GLN A 162 -1.78 -0.57 -3.37
CA GLN A 162 -0.65 -0.15 -4.21
C GLN A 162 -0.43 -1.12 -5.38
N ARG A 163 -0.46 -2.44 -5.14
CA ARG A 163 -0.28 -3.43 -6.21
C ARG A 163 -1.37 -3.32 -7.28
N GLU A 164 -2.64 -3.26 -6.89
CA GLU A 164 -3.73 -3.12 -7.86
C GLU A 164 -3.67 -1.77 -8.63
N TYR A 165 -3.27 -0.69 -7.94
CA TYR A 165 -3.03 0.60 -8.59
C TYR A 165 -1.88 0.53 -9.61
N LEU A 166 -0.74 -0.09 -9.26
CA LEU A 166 0.39 -0.25 -10.18
C LEU A 166 0.08 -1.21 -11.33
N ASP A 167 -0.70 -2.27 -11.09
CA ASP A 167 -1.16 -3.17 -12.15
C ASP A 167 -2.03 -2.44 -13.18
N SER A 168 -2.87 -1.50 -12.74
CA SER A 168 -3.67 -0.66 -13.64
C SER A 168 -2.81 0.26 -14.51
N LEU A 169 -1.70 0.79 -13.97
CA LEU A 169 -0.70 1.57 -14.71
C LEU A 169 0.12 0.69 -15.66
N ALA A 170 0.52 -0.51 -15.22
CA ALA A 170 1.30 -1.46 -16.01
C ALA A 170 0.60 -1.86 -17.31
N ARG A 171 -0.71 -2.09 -17.24
CA ARG A 171 -1.52 -2.43 -18.42
C ARG A 171 -1.46 -1.36 -19.50
N ARG A 172 -1.34 -0.08 -19.13
CA ARG A 172 -1.16 1.03 -20.10
C ARG A 172 0.16 0.96 -20.84
N ALA A 173 1.21 0.54 -20.15
CA ALA A 173 2.55 0.34 -20.72
C ALA A 173 2.67 -1.01 -21.47
N GLY A 174 1.61 -1.82 -21.54
CA GLY A 174 1.64 -3.14 -22.19
C GLY A 174 2.34 -4.20 -21.35
N PHE A 175 2.25 -4.10 -20.02
CA PHE A 175 2.80 -5.06 -19.09
C PHE A 175 1.74 -5.55 -18.07
N LEU A 176 1.98 -6.74 -17.54
CA LEU A 176 1.33 -7.30 -16.35
C LEU A 176 2.41 -7.48 -15.27
N LEU A 177 2.11 -7.16 -14.01
CA LEU A 177 3.04 -7.38 -12.91
C LEU A 177 2.67 -8.67 -12.16
N GLU A 178 3.63 -9.59 -12.07
CA GLU A 178 3.50 -10.84 -11.33
C GLU A 178 4.36 -10.81 -10.08
N TRP A 179 3.71 -10.53 -8.94
CA TRP A 179 4.38 -10.37 -7.66
C TRP A 179 4.78 -11.68 -6.98
N GLY A 180 4.35 -12.84 -7.50
CA GLY A 180 4.55 -14.15 -6.88
C GLY A 180 6.01 -14.54 -6.67
N GLY A 181 6.94 -13.98 -7.46
CA GLY A 181 8.39 -14.19 -7.31
C GLY A 181 9.08 -13.23 -6.34
N VAL A 182 8.38 -12.20 -5.85
CA VAL A 182 8.96 -11.16 -4.97
C VAL A 182 8.69 -11.52 -3.51
N SER A 183 9.76 -11.79 -2.76
CA SER A 183 9.63 -12.08 -1.33
C SER A 183 9.23 -10.83 -0.54
N LYS A 184 8.52 -11.03 0.59
CA LYS A 184 8.19 -9.95 1.53
C LYS A 184 9.44 -9.18 1.98
N LEU A 185 10.55 -9.89 2.21
CA LEU A 185 11.82 -9.28 2.62
C LEU A 185 12.44 -8.42 1.50
N ALA A 186 12.43 -8.90 0.25
CA ALA A 186 12.94 -8.14 -0.88
C ALA A 186 12.14 -6.85 -1.09
N MET A 187 10.80 -6.93 -1.03
CA MET A 187 9.93 -5.76 -1.11
C MET A 187 10.19 -4.78 0.04
N LYS A 188 10.25 -5.28 1.29
CA LYS A 188 10.56 -4.46 2.47
C LYS A 188 11.87 -3.70 2.29
N ASN A 189 12.95 -4.40 1.93
CA ASN A 189 14.26 -3.78 1.77
C ASN A 189 14.28 -2.72 0.66
N ALA A 190 13.62 -3.00 -0.47
CA ALA A 190 13.55 -2.05 -1.58
C ALA A 190 12.73 -0.79 -1.21
N CYS A 191 11.64 -0.91 -0.44
CA CYS A 191 10.91 0.23 0.08
C CYS A 191 11.75 1.06 1.07
N VAL A 192 12.52 0.42 1.95
CA VAL A 192 13.41 1.13 2.89
C VAL A 192 14.52 1.88 2.13
N GLU A 193 15.12 1.26 1.11
CA GLU A 193 16.14 1.91 0.28
C GLU A 193 15.60 3.14 -0.46
N ALA A 194 14.34 3.09 -0.91
CA ALA A 194 13.68 4.17 -1.63
C ALA A 194 13.56 5.48 -0.82
N GLU A 195 13.58 5.43 0.51
CA GLU A 195 13.59 6.64 1.36
C GLU A 195 14.86 7.49 1.17
N THR A 196 15.94 6.88 0.65
CA THR A 196 17.23 7.56 0.41
C THR A 196 17.69 7.52 -1.04
N ASP A 197 17.02 6.73 -1.90
CA ASP A 197 17.30 6.62 -3.33
C ASP A 197 16.18 7.25 -4.16
N PRO A 198 16.34 8.50 -4.64
CA PRO A 198 15.31 9.19 -5.43
C PRO A 198 15.02 8.51 -6.78
N GLU A 199 15.90 7.62 -7.27
CA GLU A 199 15.66 6.85 -8.49
C GLU A 199 15.03 5.48 -8.21
N CYS A 200 14.82 5.11 -6.94
CA CYS A 200 14.14 3.89 -6.50
C CYS A 200 14.65 2.63 -7.23
N LYS A 201 15.98 2.49 -7.39
CA LYS A 201 16.60 1.47 -8.25
C LYS A 201 16.28 0.05 -7.80
N ALA A 202 16.23 -0.19 -6.50
CA ALA A 202 15.84 -1.48 -5.95
C ALA A 202 14.39 -1.84 -6.31
N LEU A 203 13.47 -0.89 -6.19
CA LEU A 203 12.07 -1.07 -6.60
C LEU A 203 11.98 -1.28 -8.12
N ALA A 204 12.66 -0.47 -8.92
CA ALA A 204 12.70 -0.62 -10.38
C ALA A 204 13.22 -2.01 -10.79
N LYS A 205 14.22 -2.55 -10.08
CA LYS A 205 14.69 -3.92 -10.29
C LYS A 205 13.59 -4.95 -10.01
N LEU A 206 12.84 -4.80 -8.92
CA LEU A 206 11.73 -5.70 -8.60
C LEU A 206 10.60 -5.61 -9.65
N ILE A 207 10.26 -4.41 -10.11
CA ILE A 207 9.28 -4.21 -11.19
C ILE A 207 9.73 -4.95 -12.44
N ARG A 208 10.98 -4.76 -12.87
CA ARG A 208 11.52 -5.41 -14.07
C ARG A 208 11.51 -6.94 -14.00
N LEU A 209 11.74 -7.51 -12.81
CA LEU A 209 11.67 -8.96 -12.59
C LEU A 209 10.24 -9.50 -12.57
N SER A 210 9.26 -8.64 -12.22
CA SER A 210 7.85 -9.01 -12.11
C SER A 210 7.06 -8.75 -13.39
N ALA A 211 7.56 -7.91 -14.29
CA ALA A 211 6.84 -7.47 -15.48
C ALA A 211 6.86 -8.51 -16.61
N LYS A 212 5.67 -8.84 -17.14
CA LYS A 212 5.47 -9.62 -18.35
C LYS A 212 4.79 -8.78 -19.42
N LYS A 213 5.30 -8.83 -20.65
CA LYS A 213 4.72 -8.13 -21.80
C LYS A 213 3.40 -8.78 -22.21
N ILE A 214 2.38 -7.97 -22.52
CA ILE A 214 1.06 -8.38 -23.03
C ILE A 214 0.72 -7.72 -24.35
#